data_AF-A0A9E1GK07-F1
#
_entry.id   AF-A0A9E1GK07-F1
#
_cell.length_a   1.000
_cell.length_b   1.000
_cell.length_c   1.000
_cell.angle_alpha   90.00
_cell.angle_beta   90.00
_cell.angle_gamma   90.00
#
_symmetry.space_group_name_H-M   'P 1'
#
loop_
_entity.id
_entity.type
_entity.pdbx_description
1 polymer ?
#
loop_
_entity_poly.entity_id
_entity_poly.type
_entity_poly.pdbx_seq_one_letter_code
_entity_poly.pdbx_strand_id
1 'polypeptide(L)'
;MSRRLTKELVLQWLKEADGWEAGHNELFEYKHWSLGIHKEDDSYQPFTFGVAGHHKGTAETICRRYRSIEEAMLHVVNGFNENANVRNPYASLDEAMNDTLGWLARVNTKISYLYRDADNYKVRHEVVIAGSVSEEQEKAIEDSLDEGVYFIPSQVGLPDDRFGSVTAADHPWFEWVGIEPTADRPTLHVTAEELTAKFVDAANGWTESTDATADGLRPYSVTVRETLSRSVIIWADSHEGGRGKGG
;
A
#
# COMPACT_ATOMS: atom_id res chain seq x y z
N MET A 1 -12.96 -20.37 -12.36
CA MET A 1 -12.98 -19.12 -11.59
C MET A 1 -11.81 -18.26 -12.06
N SER A 2 -12.03 -16.96 -12.27
CA SER A 2 -10.97 -16.03 -12.71
C SER A 2 -10.15 -15.57 -11.50
N ARG A 3 -8.82 -15.53 -11.60
CA ARG A 3 -7.91 -15.10 -10.52
C ARG A 3 -7.45 -13.66 -10.70
N ARG A 4 -7.31 -12.89 -9.63
CA ARG A 4 -6.73 -11.54 -9.76
C ARG A 4 -5.28 -11.61 -10.25
N LEU A 5 -4.88 -10.68 -11.12
CA LEU A 5 -3.50 -10.49 -11.52
C LEU A 5 -2.68 -9.90 -10.36
N THR A 6 -1.71 -10.67 -9.87
CA THR A 6 -0.75 -10.24 -8.84
C THR A 6 0.67 -10.29 -9.39
N LYS A 7 1.62 -9.65 -8.70
CA LYS A 7 3.06 -9.74 -8.99
C LYS A 7 3.52 -11.19 -9.15
N GLU A 8 3.07 -12.10 -8.30
CA GLU A 8 3.56 -13.48 -8.31
C GLU A 8 2.95 -14.29 -9.42
N LEU A 9 1.72 -13.97 -9.81
CA LEU A 9 1.13 -14.56 -10.99
C LEU A 9 1.89 -14.14 -12.26
N VAL A 10 2.25 -12.85 -12.36
CA VAL A 10 3.10 -12.36 -13.45
C VAL A 10 4.48 -13.05 -13.43
N LEU A 11 5.13 -13.15 -12.27
CA LEU A 11 6.41 -13.85 -12.12
C LEU A 11 6.32 -15.35 -12.45
N GLN A 12 5.18 -15.99 -12.14
CA GLN A 12 4.92 -17.37 -12.52
C GLN A 12 4.84 -17.50 -14.04
N TRP A 13 4.02 -16.67 -14.70
CA TRP A 13 3.87 -16.71 -16.15
C TRP A 13 5.17 -16.38 -16.89
N LEU A 14 5.97 -15.43 -16.40
CA LEU A 14 7.29 -15.15 -16.96
C LEU A 14 8.23 -16.36 -16.94
N LYS A 15 8.03 -17.33 -16.04
CA LYS A 15 8.84 -18.57 -15.97
C LYS A 15 8.25 -19.71 -16.79
N GLU A 16 6.92 -19.80 -16.85
CA GLU A 16 6.24 -21.00 -17.33
C GLU A 16 5.70 -20.86 -18.76
N ALA A 17 5.42 -19.63 -19.22
CA ALA A 17 4.61 -19.42 -20.43
C ALA A 17 5.30 -19.79 -21.75
N ASP A 18 6.62 -19.83 -21.77
CA ASP A 18 7.37 -20.33 -22.93
C ASP A 18 7.10 -21.83 -23.17
N GLY A 19 6.78 -22.58 -22.11
CA GLY A 19 6.40 -23.99 -22.18
C GLY A 19 4.91 -24.25 -22.33
N TRP A 20 4.07 -23.22 -22.50
CA TRP A 20 2.64 -23.42 -22.73
C TRP A 20 2.37 -23.95 -24.13
N GLU A 21 1.46 -24.94 -24.21
CA GLU A 21 0.93 -25.47 -25.47
C GLU A 21 0.02 -24.46 -26.16
N ALA A 22 -0.05 -24.50 -27.49
CA ALA A 22 -0.95 -23.65 -28.26
C ALA A 22 -2.42 -23.84 -27.80
N GLY A 23 -3.11 -22.73 -27.58
CA GLY A 23 -4.47 -22.72 -27.04
C GLY A 23 -4.57 -22.83 -25.51
N HIS A 24 -3.45 -22.98 -24.79
CA HIS A 24 -3.42 -22.77 -23.33
C HIS A 24 -3.98 -21.39 -23.01
N ASN A 25 -4.84 -21.30 -22.00
CA ASN A 25 -5.52 -20.05 -21.65
C ASN A 25 -5.69 -19.93 -20.13
N GLU A 26 -5.32 -18.76 -19.61
CA GLU A 26 -5.40 -18.41 -18.21
C GLU A 26 -6.29 -17.18 -18.03
N LEU A 27 -7.36 -17.35 -17.25
CA LEU A 27 -8.31 -16.27 -16.98
C LEU A 27 -7.90 -15.49 -15.74
N PHE A 28 -7.91 -14.17 -15.86
CA PHE A 28 -7.56 -13.29 -14.76
C PHE A 28 -8.36 -11.98 -14.72
N GLU A 29 -8.25 -11.28 -13.60
CA GLU A 29 -8.86 -9.97 -13.40
C GLU A 29 -7.82 -8.91 -13.10
N TYR A 30 -7.95 -7.73 -13.71
CA TYR A 30 -7.07 -6.59 -13.44
C TYR A 30 -7.86 -5.29 -13.50
N LYS A 31 -7.87 -4.51 -12.42
CA LYS A 31 -8.77 -3.37 -12.23
C LYS A 31 -10.22 -3.77 -12.55
N HIS A 32 -10.87 -3.09 -13.49
CA HIS A 32 -12.22 -3.37 -13.96
C HIS A 32 -12.24 -4.30 -15.19
N TRP A 33 -11.18 -5.05 -15.49
CA TRP A 33 -11.14 -5.95 -16.63
C TRP A 33 -11.26 -7.42 -16.22
N SER A 34 -12.03 -8.18 -16.98
CA SER A 34 -12.01 -9.65 -16.99
C SER A 34 -11.33 -10.10 -18.27
N LEU A 35 -10.16 -10.74 -18.14
CA LEU A 35 -9.21 -11.01 -19.22
C LEU A 35 -8.85 -12.49 -19.28
N GLY A 36 -8.38 -12.92 -20.44
CA GLY A 36 -7.71 -14.19 -20.65
C GLY A 36 -6.40 -13.97 -21.40
N ILE A 37 -5.32 -14.53 -20.89
CA ILE A 37 -4.05 -14.64 -21.61
C ILE A 37 -3.92 -16.05 -22.18
N HIS A 38 -3.59 -16.16 -23.46
CA HIS A 38 -3.48 -17.43 -24.13
C HIS A 38 -2.23 -17.54 -24.99
N LYS A 39 -1.78 -18.78 -25.19
CA LYS A 39 -0.71 -19.11 -26.14
C LYS A 39 -1.29 -19.19 -27.55
N GLU A 40 -0.74 -18.41 -28.46
CA GLU A 40 -1.10 -18.43 -29.88
C GLU A 40 -0.41 -19.59 -30.60
N ASP A 41 -1.01 -20.05 -31.69
CA ASP A 41 -0.38 -21.03 -32.56
C ASP A 41 0.64 -20.40 -33.53
N ASP A 42 1.45 -21.25 -34.16
CA ASP A 42 2.55 -20.83 -35.04
C ASP A 42 2.09 -20.04 -36.28
N SER A 43 0.81 -20.06 -36.66
CA SER A 43 0.31 -19.24 -37.77
C SER A 43 0.31 -17.75 -37.45
N TYR A 44 0.39 -17.37 -36.17
CA TYR A 44 0.38 -15.98 -35.71
C TYR A 44 1.78 -15.41 -35.46
N GLN A 45 2.84 -16.15 -35.79
CA GLN A 45 4.22 -15.65 -35.67
C GLN A 45 4.38 -14.27 -36.37
N PRO A 46 5.10 -13.31 -35.77
CA PRO A 46 5.95 -13.45 -34.59
C PRO A 46 5.23 -13.34 -33.24
N PHE A 47 3.89 -13.28 -33.22
CA PHE A 47 3.12 -13.18 -31.99
C PHE A 47 2.90 -14.55 -31.37
N THR A 48 3.24 -14.68 -30.09
CA THR A 48 3.21 -15.94 -29.34
C THR A 48 2.12 -15.95 -28.28
N PHE A 49 1.62 -14.79 -27.88
CA PHE A 49 0.57 -14.66 -26.86
C PHE A 49 -0.52 -13.70 -27.29
N GLY A 50 -1.76 -13.99 -26.87
CA GLY A 50 -2.90 -13.11 -27.01
C GLY A 50 -3.49 -12.75 -25.64
N VAL A 51 -3.95 -11.51 -25.50
CA VAL A 51 -4.79 -11.09 -24.37
C VAL A 51 -6.12 -10.61 -24.91
N ALA A 52 -7.20 -11.20 -24.43
CA ALA A 52 -8.56 -10.83 -24.80
C ALA A 52 -9.47 -10.74 -23.58
N GLY A 53 -10.49 -9.89 -23.65
CA GLY A 53 -11.49 -9.79 -22.59
C GLY A 53 -12.37 -8.56 -22.69
N HIS A 54 -13.04 -8.24 -21.59
CA HIS A 54 -14.00 -7.15 -21.53
C HIS A 54 -13.87 -6.34 -20.25
N HIS A 55 -14.23 -5.07 -20.34
CA HIS A 55 -14.33 -4.18 -19.20
C HIS A 55 -15.66 -4.44 -18.48
N LYS A 56 -15.62 -4.53 -17.16
CA LYS A 56 -16.76 -4.77 -16.29
C LYS A 56 -17.62 -3.51 -16.27
N GLY A 57 -18.92 -3.68 -16.54
CA GLY A 57 -19.89 -2.58 -16.48
C GLY A 57 -19.92 -1.68 -17.72
N THR A 58 -19.11 -1.94 -18.75
CA THR A 58 -19.20 -1.26 -20.05
C THR A 58 -19.24 -2.30 -21.18
N ALA A 59 -19.46 -1.85 -22.43
CA ALA A 59 -19.42 -2.70 -23.61
C ALA A 59 -18.00 -2.81 -24.21
N GLU A 60 -16.98 -2.29 -23.53
CA GLU A 60 -15.62 -2.24 -24.04
C GLU A 60 -14.96 -3.62 -24.01
N THR A 61 -14.27 -3.96 -25.10
CA THR A 61 -13.55 -5.21 -25.26
C THR A 61 -12.14 -4.95 -25.72
N ILE A 62 -11.21 -5.82 -25.33
CA ILE A 62 -9.83 -5.80 -25.81
C ILE A 62 -9.49 -7.14 -26.46
N CYS A 63 -8.71 -7.09 -27.53
CA CYS A 63 -8.09 -8.26 -28.14
C CYS A 63 -6.78 -7.82 -28.81
N ARG A 64 -5.66 -8.27 -28.27
CA ARG A 64 -4.32 -7.89 -28.72
C ARG A 64 -3.36 -9.06 -28.64
N ARG A 65 -2.37 -9.06 -29.53
CA ARG A 65 -1.34 -10.08 -29.63
C ARG A 65 0.03 -9.49 -29.32
N TYR A 66 0.90 -10.31 -28.74
CA TYR A 66 2.19 -9.91 -28.19
C TYR A 66 3.25 -10.95 -28.51
N ARG A 67 4.51 -10.52 -28.54
CA ARG A 67 5.65 -11.42 -28.82
C ARG A 67 6.14 -12.13 -27.57
N SER A 68 5.77 -11.64 -26.39
CA SER A 68 6.12 -12.20 -25.10
C SER A 68 5.07 -11.91 -24.03
N ILE A 69 5.11 -12.66 -22.93
CA ILE A 69 4.33 -12.36 -21.71
C ILE A 69 4.68 -10.98 -21.17
N GLU A 70 5.95 -10.59 -21.23
CA GLU A 70 6.40 -9.30 -20.71
C GLU A 70 5.72 -8.13 -21.43
N GLU A 71 5.69 -8.15 -22.76
CA GLU A 71 4.97 -7.14 -23.56
C GLU A 71 3.47 -7.14 -23.24
N ALA A 72 2.87 -8.32 -23.12
CA ALA A 72 1.45 -8.47 -22.80
C ALA A 72 1.10 -7.87 -21.44
N MET A 73 1.85 -8.24 -20.39
CA MET A 73 1.61 -7.76 -19.03
C MET A 73 1.92 -6.27 -18.89
N LEU A 74 2.95 -5.76 -19.55
CA LEU A 74 3.24 -4.33 -19.56
C LEU A 74 2.09 -3.51 -20.16
N HIS A 75 1.48 -4.00 -21.23
CA HIS A 75 0.33 -3.32 -21.83
C HIS A 75 -0.91 -3.39 -20.92
N VAL A 76 -1.15 -4.54 -20.26
CA VAL A 76 -2.23 -4.71 -19.28
C VAL A 76 -2.09 -3.73 -18.10
N VAL A 77 -0.91 -3.64 -17.47
CA VAL A 77 -0.71 -2.76 -16.30
C VAL A 77 -0.80 -1.28 -16.65
N ASN A 78 -0.43 -0.93 -17.88
CA ASN A 78 -0.62 0.40 -18.45
C ASN A 78 -2.06 0.67 -18.93
N GLY A 79 -3.00 -0.25 -18.70
CA GLY A 79 -4.41 -0.06 -19.00
C GLY A 79 -4.74 -0.09 -20.49
N PHE A 80 -4.00 -0.88 -21.28
CA PHE A 80 -4.14 -0.96 -22.73
C PHE A 80 -4.00 0.39 -23.44
N ASN A 81 -3.12 1.26 -22.94
CA ASN A 81 -2.92 2.57 -23.51
C ASN A 81 -2.23 2.50 -24.88
N GLU A 82 -3.02 2.77 -25.93
CA GLU A 82 -2.57 2.87 -27.32
C GLU A 82 -2.49 4.32 -27.82
N ASN A 83 -2.85 5.29 -26.97
CA ASN A 83 -2.81 6.70 -27.34
C ASN A 83 -1.39 7.25 -27.17
N ALA A 84 -0.72 7.51 -28.29
CA ALA A 84 0.64 8.05 -28.30
C ALA A 84 0.79 9.42 -27.60
N ASN A 85 -0.31 10.16 -27.39
CA ASN A 85 -0.28 11.43 -26.66
C ASN A 85 -0.43 11.26 -25.14
N VAL A 86 -0.75 10.05 -24.67
CA VAL A 86 -0.89 9.74 -23.24
C VAL A 86 0.32 8.90 -22.82
N ARG A 87 1.07 9.38 -21.84
CA ARG A 87 2.23 8.65 -21.32
C ARG A 87 1.75 7.44 -20.50
N ASN A 88 2.40 6.30 -20.72
CA ASN A 88 2.20 5.11 -19.89
C ASN A 88 2.59 5.38 -18.41
N PRO A 89 1.80 4.87 -17.45
CA PRO A 89 2.16 4.90 -16.03
C PRO A 89 3.52 4.23 -15.73
N TYR A 90 3.82 3.12 -16.40
CA TYR A 90 5.05 2.35 -16.20
C TYR A 90 5.83 2.23 -17.51
N ALA A 91 7.14 2.47 -17.45
CA ALA A 91 8.05 2.33 -18.60
C ALA A 91 8.47 0.88 -18.83
N SER A 92 8.49 0.05 -17.77
CA SER A 92 8.81 -1.37 -17.84
C SER A 92 7.91 -2.20 -16.94
N LEU A 93 7.86 -3.51 -17.19
CA LEU A 93 7.11 -4.42 -16.33
C LEU A 93 7.77 -4.53 -14.94
N ASP A 94 9.10 -4.47 -14.88
CA ASP A 94 9.84 -4.45 -13.62
C ASP A 94 9.46 -3.26 -12.73
N GLU A 95 9.33 -2.06 -13.31
CA GLU A 95 8.85 -0.88 -12.59
C GLU A 95 7.44 -1.12 -12.02
N ALA A 96 6.53 -1.66 -12.83
CA ALA A 96 5.17 -1.98 -12.39
C ALA A 96 5.12 -3.06 -11.30
N MET A 97 6.02 -4.04 -11.34
CA MET A 97 6.12 -5.10 -10.33
C MET A 97 6.78 -4.63 -9.03
N ASN A 98 7.56 -3.55 -9.05
CA ASN A 98 8.24 -2.99 -7.88
C ASN A 98 7.52 -1.77 -7.28
N ASP A 99 6.43 -1.31 -7.91
CA ASP A 99 5.52 -0.33 -7.33
C ASP A 99 4.71 -0.96 -6.18
N THR A 100 5.09 -0.63 -4.95
CA THR A 100 4.46 -1.13 -3.72
C THR A 100 3.04 -0.59 -3.52
N LEU A 101 2.66 0.49 -4.21
CA LEU A 101 1.33 1.07 -4.18
C LEU A 101 0.50 0.71 -5.43
N GLY A 102 1.09 -0.03 -6.37
CA GLY A 102 0.53 -0.40 -7.66
C GLY A 102 -0.49 -1.55 -7.56
N TRP A 103 -1.28 -1.74 -8.62
CA TRP A 103 -2.36 -2.72 -8.62
C TRP A 103 -1.89 -4.19 -8.62
N LEU A 104 -0.62 -4.42 -8.95
CA LEU A 104 0.05 -5.73 -8.87
C LEU A 104 0.54 -6.08 -7.47
N ALA A 105 0.66 -5.09 -6.57
CA ALA A 105 1.05 -5.35 -5.19
C ALA A 105 0.09 -6.38 -4.58
N ARG A 106 0.68 -7.39 -3.93
CA ARG A 106 -0.07 -8.42 -3.21
C ARG A 106 -1.07 -7.77 -2.29
N VAL A 107 -2.27 -8.35 -2.28
CA VAL A 107 -3.40 -8.12 -1.38
C VAL A 107 -3.09 -7.07 -0.31
N ASN A 108 -3.72 -5.91 -0.45
CA ASN A 108 -3.63 -4.85 0.54
C ASN A 108 -4.31 -5.32 1.84
N THR A 109 -4.03 -4.67 2.95
CA THR A 109 -4.70 -4.99 4.21
C THR A 109 -5.73 -3.92 4.53
N LYS A 110 -6.98 -4.33 4.70
CA LYS A 110 -8.02 -3.48 5.30
C LYS A 110 -7.94 -3.64 6.80
N ILE A 111 -7.87 -2.52 7.50
CA ILE A 111 -7.85 -2.40 8.95
C ILE A 111 -9.20 -1.83 9.37
N SER A 112 -9.86 -2.50 10.30
CA SER A 112 -11.14 -2.09 10.86
C SER A 112 -10.98 -1.78 12.33
N TYR A 113 -11.51 -0.64 12.76
CA TYR A 113 -11.53 -0.22 14.16
C TYR A 113 -12.70 0.74 14.37
N LEU A 114 -13.04 1.04 15.63
CA LEU A 114 -14.13 1.95 15.93
C LEU A 114 -13.88 2.81 17.16
N TYR A 115 -14.43 4.01 17.13
CA TYR A 115 -14.60 4.84 18.32
C TYR A 115 -15.92 4.49 19.01
N ARG A 116 -15.91 4.48 20.35
CA ARG A 116 -17.11 4.42 21.18
C ARG A 116 -16.98 5.44 22.31
N ASP A 117 -18.03 6.21 22.57
CA ASP A 117 -18.09 7.10 23.74
C ASP A 117 -18.76 6.42 24.95
N ALA A 118 -18.81 7.12 26.08
CA ALA A 118 -19.47 6.61 27.30
C ALA A 118 -20.99 6.38 27.14
N ASP A 119 -21.63 7.05 26.16
CA ASP A 119 -23.05 6.92 25.83
C ASP A 119 -23.32 5.84 24.74
N ASN A 120 -22.28 5.09 24.34
CA ASN A 120 -22.31 3.99 23.38
C ASN A 120 -22.67 4.41 21.93
N TYR A 121 -22.43 5.67 21.55
CA TYR A 121 -22.38 6.07 20.15
C TYR A 121 -21.11 5.53 19.49
N LYS A 122 -21.21 5.14 18.22
CA LYS A 122 -20.12 4.46 17.49
C LYS A 122 -19.78 5.14 16.19
N VAL A 123 -18.49 5.31 15.92
CA VAL A 123 -17.94 5.72 14.63
C VAL A 123 -17.01 4.61 14.16
N ARG A 124 -17.25 4.05 12.96
CA ARG A 124 -16.42 2.99 12.39
C ARG A 124 -15.41 3.56 11.41
N HIS A 125 -14.22 2.98 11.40
CA HIS A 125 -13.14 3.33 10.50
C HIS A 125 -12.72 2.09 9.72
N GLU A 126 -12.57 2.27 8.42
CA GLU A 126 -11.99 1.29 7.51
C GLU A 126 -10.86 1.96 6.74
N VAL A 127 -9.64 1.46 6.93
CA VAL A 127 -8.43 2.01 6.30
C VAL A 127 -7.76 0.89 5.51
N VAL A 128 -7.25 1.19 4.32
CA VAL A 128 -6.52 0.22 3.51
C VAL A 128 -5.07 0.66 3.42
N ILE A 129 -4.15 -0.23 3.83
CA ILE A 129 -2.71 -0.03 3.72
C ILE A 129 -2.13 -0.91 2.61
N ALA A 130 -0.98 -0.51 2.08
CA ALA A 130 -0.36 -1.23 0.98
C ALA A 130 0.32 -2.52 1.46
N GLY A 131 0.12 -3.60 0.71
CA GLY A 131 0.71 -4.91 1.01
C GLY A 131 -0.06 -5.71 2.06
N SER A 132 0.36 -6.96 2.26
CA SER A 132 -0.23 -7.89 3.21
C SER A 132 0.48 -7.79 4.56
N VAL A 133 -0.30 -7.68 5.63
CA VAL A 133 0.19 -7.93 7.00
C VAL A 133 0.35 -9.44 7.22
N SER A 134 1.51 -9.87 7.73
CA SER A 134 1.76 -11.28 8.09
C SER A 134 1.09 -11.66 9.41
N GLU A 135 0.90 -12.95 9.68
CA GLU A 135 0.33 -13.43 10.96
C GLU A 135 1.17 -12.97 12.17
N GLU A 136 2.49 -12.89 12.03
CA GLU A 136 3.39 -12.39 13.09
C GLU A 136 3.22 -10.88 13.31
N GLN A 137 3.03 -10.11 12.23
CA GLN A 137 2.79 -8.67 12.31
C GLN A 137 1.41 -8.38 12.92
N GLU A 138 0.38 -9.14 12.54
CA GLU A 138 -0.96 -9.05 13.12
C GLU A 138 -0.90 -9.34 14.62
N LYS A 139 -0.26 -10.45 15.00
CA LYS A 139 -0.06 -10.80 16.40
C LYS A 139 0.69 -9.71 17.17
N ALA A 140 1.75 -9.13 16.59
CA ALA A 140 2.49 -8.06 17.23
C ALA A 140 1.65 -6.79 17.43
N ILE A 141 0.73 -6.48 16.50
CA ILE A 141 -0.24 -5.39 16.65
C ILE A 141 -1.21 -5.71 17.80
N GLU A 142 -1.80 -6.91 17.82
CA GLU A 142 -2.73 -7.34 18.86
C GLU A 142 -2.10 -7.34 20.26
N ASP A 143 -0.86 -7.85 20.38
CA ASP A 143 -0.11 -7.88 21.64
C ASP A 143 0.29 -6.45 22.12
N SER A 144 0.20 -5.43 21.25
CA SER A 144 0.48 -4.02 21.57
C SER A 144 -0.75 -3.23 22.04
N LEU A 145 -1.95 -3.80 21.92
CA LEU A 145 -3.19 -3.16 22.32
C LEU A 145 -3.32 -3.11 23.85
N ASP A 146 -3.82 -1.99 24.37
CA ASP A 146 -4.20 -1.86 25.77
C ASP A 146 -5.41 -2.76 26.08
N GLU A 147 -5.32 -3.55 27.15
CA GLU A 147 -6.25 -4.65 27.47
C GLU A 147 -6.57 -5.59 26.28
N GLY A 148 -5.69 -5.67 25.29
CA GLY A 148 -5.86 -6.49 24.09
C GLY A 148 -6.92 -5.99 23.10
N VAL A 149 -7.49 -4.80 23.29
CA VAL A 149 -8.57 -4.26 22.43
C VAL A 149 -8.40 -2.77 22.13
N TYR A 150 -7.83 -1.99 23.05
CA TYR A 150 -7.82 -0.54 22.96
C TYR A 150 -6.50 0.02 22.44
N PHE A 151 -6.59 1.12 21.68
CA PHE A 151 -5.42 1.87 21.21
C PHE A 151 -5.80 3.31 20.87
N ILE A 152 -4.79 4.17 20.60
CA ILE A 152 -4.99 5.57 20.20
C ILE A 152 -4.54 5.74 18.73
N PRO A 153 -5.47 5.85 17.76
CA PRO A 153 -5.12 5.83 16.33
C PRO A 153 -4.09 6.88 15.90
N SER A 154 -4.17 8.10 16.45
CA SER A 154 -3.26 9.19 16.11
C SER A 154 -1.80 8.92 16.46
N GLN A 155 -1.52 8.08 17.47
CA GLN A 155 -0.14 7.73 17.85
C GLN A 155 0.49 6.72 16.89
N VAL A 156 -0.33 5.95 16.16
CA VAL A 156 0.13 5.02 15.11
C VAL A 156 -0.08 5.57 13.69
N GLY A 157 -0.57 6.81 13.58
CA GLY A 157 -0.81 7.48 12.31
C GLY A 157 -2.05 6.99 11.56
N LEU A 158 -3.01 6.41 12.27
CA LEU A 158 -4.34 6.07 11.77
C LEU A 158 -5.33 7.23 12.02
N PRO A 159 -6.33 7.45 11.14
CA PRO A 159 -7.38 8.45 11.35
C PRO A 159 -8.13 8.25 12.67
N ASP A 160 -8.44 9.34 13.36
CA ASP A 160 -9.13 9.36 14.66
C ASP A 160 -10.41 10.23 14.64
N ASP A 161 -11.04 10.38 13.48
CA ASP A 161 -12.27 11.17 13.33
C ASP A 161 -13.39 10.70 14.29
N ARG A 162 -14.03 11.65 14.96
CA ARG A 162 -15.14 11.42 15.91
C ARG A 162 -16.40 12.14 15.43
N PHE A 163 -17.53 11.80 16.06
CA PHE A 163 -18.80 12.48 15.79
C PHE A 163 -18.92 13.77 16.60
N GLY A 164 -19.39 14.84 15.98
CA GLY A 164 -19.79 16.07 16.69
C GLY A 164 -18.63 16.82 17.36
N SER A 165 -18.98 17.63 18.36
CA SER A 165 -18.03 18.35 19.24
C SER A 165 -17.64 17.48 20.42
N VAL A 166 -16.38 17.55 20.84
CA VAL A 166 -15.87 16.87 22.04
C VAL A 166 -16.74 17.23 23.27
N THR A 167 -17.16 16.21 23.99
CA THR A 167 -17.95 16.26 25.22
C THR A 167 -17.20 15.63 26.39
N ALA A 168 -17.79 15.64 27.58
CA ALA A 168 -17.23 14.95 28.75
C ALA A 168 -17.31 13.41 28.66
N ALA A 169 -18.11 12.87 27.73
CA ALA A 169 -18.19 11.43 27.46
C ALA A 169 -17.07 10.94 26.54
N ASP A 170 -16.31 11.86 25.93
CA ASP A 170 -15.25 11.53 24.98
C ASP A 170 -13.95 11.10 25.67
N HIS A 171 -13.24 10.17 25.03
CA HIS A 171 -11.94 9.67 25.45
C HIS A 171 -11.06 9.35 24.22
N PRO A 172 -9.73 9.23 24.37
CA PRO A 172 -8.84 9.04 23.22
C PRO A 172 -8.84 7.62 22.65
N TRP A 173 -9.39 6.64 23.38
CA TRP A 173 -9.34 5.21 23.06
C TRP A 173 -10.31 4.79 21.95
N PHE A 174 -9.82 3.92 21.06
CA PHE A 174 -10.57 3.23 20.02
C PHE A 174 -10.45 1.72 20.21
N GLU A 175 -11.47 0.99 19.78
CA GLU A 175 -11.52 -0.47 19.79
C GLU A 175 -10.98 -1.03 18.46
N TRP A 176 -9.96 -1.87 18.54
CA TRP A 176 -9.49 -2.69 17.43
C TRP A 176 -10.55 -3.73 17.05
N VAL A 177 -10.89 -3.83 15.76
CA VAL A 177 -11.84 -4.85 15.27
C VAL A 177 -11.11 -5.97 14.55
N GLY A 178 -10.08 -5.63 13.77
CA GLY A 178 -9.24 -6.62 13.11
C GLY A 178 -8.74 -6.16 11.75
N ILE A 179 -8.04 -7.06 11.08
CA ILE A 179 -7.54 -6.86 9.73
C ILE A 179 -8.06 -7.94 8.80
N GLU A 180 -8.20 -7.60 7.52
CA GLU A 180 -8.50 -8.58 6.49
C GLU A 180 -7.79 -8.26 5.18
N PRO A 181 -7.44 -9.29 4.39
CA PRO A 181 -6.88 -9.08 3.07
C PRO A 181 -7.93 -8.46 2.13
N THR A 182 -7.58 -7.39 1.40
CA THR A 182 -8.46 -6.70 0.45
C THR A 182 -7.79 -6.44 -0.91
N ALA A 183 -8.64 -6.29 -1.93
CA ALA A 183 -8.23 -5.83 -3.25
C ALA A 183 -8.35 -4.31 -3.44
N ASP A 184 -8.91 -3.61 -2.46
CA ASP A 184 -9.11 -2.16 -2.51
C ASP A 184 -7.77 -1.42 -2.55
N ARG A 185 -7.78 -0.22 -3.15
CA ARG A 185 -6.60 0.63 -3.22
C ARG A 185 -6.23 1.13 -1.82
N PRO A 186 -4.93 1.28 -1.49
CA PRO A 186 -4.53 1.89 -0.22
C PRO A 186 -5.15 3.28 -0.07
N THR A 187 -5.82 3.51 1.05
CA THR A 187 -6.35 4.81 1.46
C THR A 187 -5.36 5.55 2.36
N LEU A 188 -4.37 4.84 2.91
CA LEU A 188 -3.31 5.38 3.72
C LEU A 188 -1.93 4.94 3.20
N HIS A 189 -1.00 5.90 3.11
CA HIS A 189 0.37 5.66 2.68
C HIS A 189 1.25 5.28 3.89
N VAL A 190 1.13 4.03 4.34
CA VAL A 190 1.98 3.41 5.37
C VAL A 190 2.16 1.93 4.99
N THR A 191 3.34 1.37 5.26
CA THR A 191 3.56 -0.08 5.06
C THR A 191 3.10 -0.89 6.29
N ALA A 192 2.92 -2.20 6.11
CA ALA A 192 2.64 -3.11 7.22
C ALA A 192 3.74 -3.04 8.29
N GLU A 193 5.01 -3.03 7.89
CA GLU A 193 6.15 -2.95 8.79
C GLU A 193 6.18 -1.64 9.59
N GLU A 194 5.95 -0.51 8.91
CA GLU A 194 5.91 0.80 9.55
C GLU A 194 4.76 0.90 10.54
N LEU A 195 3.59 0.36 10.20
CA LEU A 195 2.44 0.34 11.09
C LEU A 195 2.70 -0.55 12.31
N THR A 196 3.16 -1.78 12.11
CA THR A 196 3.49 -2.71 13.20
C THR A 196 4.54 -2.11 14.14
N ALA A 197 5.58 -1.48 13.60
CA ALA A 197 6.60 -0.82 14.42
C ALA A 197 6.01 0.28 15.31
N LYS A 198 5.09 1.10 14.79
CA LYS A 198 4.43 2.14 15.59
C LYS A 198 3.56 1.55 16.71
N PHE A 199 2.85 0.46 16.45
CA PHE A 199 2.09 -0.24 17.50
C PHE A 199 3.01 -0.74 18.61
N VAL A 200 4.10 -1.42 18.24
CA VAL A 200 5.10 -1.95 19.19
C VAL A 200 5.76 -0.83 20.00
N ASP A 201 6.07 0.30 19.37
CA ASP A 201 6.64 1.46 20.06
C ASP A 201 5.64 2.10 21.05
N ALA A 202 4.35 2.10 20.71
CA ALA A 202 3.29 2.65 21.56
C ALA A 202 2.88 1.72 22.72
N ALA A 203 3.11 0.41 22.60
CA ALA A 203 2.70 -0.62 23.56
C ALA A 203 3.15 -0.36 25.01
N ASN A 204 4.25 0.39 25.21
CA ASN A 204 4.82 0.67 26.53
C ASN A 204 4.40 2.01 27.13
N GLY A 205 3.41 2.71 26.56
CA GLY A 205 2.97 3.99 27.11
C GLY A 205 2.04 4.78 26.22
N TRP A 206 0.89 4.19 25.86
CA TRP A 206 -0.21 4.93 25.23
C TRP A 206 -0.52 6.19 26.06
N THR A 207 -0.34 7.36 25.45
CA THR A 207 -0.47 8.63 26.17
C THR A 207 -1.86 9.23 25.96
N GLU A 208 -2.64 9.31 27.03
CA GLU A 208 -3.91 10.03 27.05
C GLU A 208 -3.67 11.55 27.04
N SER A 209 -3.20 12.11 25.94
CA SER A 209 -3.19 13.56 25.78
C SER A 209 -4.59 14.02 25.39
N THR A 210 -5.33 14.53 26.36
CA THR A 210 -6.65 15.15 26.18
C THR A 210 -6.58 16.65 25.89
N ASP A 211 -5.38 17.22 25.74
CA ASP A 211 -5.21 18.65 25.62
C ASP A 211 -5.54 19.14 24.20
N ALA A 212 -6.83 19.45 24.00
CA ALA A 212 -7.15 20.67 23.30
C ALA A 212 -6.47 21.82 24.07
N THR A 213 -5.31 22.26 23.59
CA THR A 213 -4.79 23.56 24.03
C THR A 213 -5.93 24.56 23.86
N ALA A 214 -6.17 25.38 24.89
CA ALA A 214 -7.27 26.34 24.99
C ALA A 214 -7.34 27.36 23.83
N ASP A 215 -6.41 27.29 22.88
CA ASP A 215 -6.22 28.20 21.75
C ASP A 215 -6.62 27.63 20.38
N GLY A 216 -7.28 26.45 20.32
CA GLY A 216 -7.84 25.93 19.06
C GLY A 216 -6.80 25.51 18.03
N LEU A 217 -5.55 25.28 18.46
CA LEU A 217 -4.49 24.74 17.61
C LEU A 217 -4.57 23.21 17.64
N ARG A 218 -4.78 22.61 16.46
CA ARG A 218 -4.74 21.16 16.27
C ARG A 218 -3.29 20.68 16.37
N PRO A 219 -3.00 19.58 17.09
CA PRO A 219 -1.66 19.02 17.11
C PRO A 219 -1.33 18.45 15.71
N TYR A 220 -0.16 18.82 15.19
CA TYR A 220 0.45 18.15 14.04
C TYR A 220 1.65 17.35 14.55
N SER A 221 1.68 16.05 14.24
CA SER A 221 2.86 15.22 14.42
C SER A 221 3.86 15.50 13.30
N VAL A 222 5.04 16.01 13.66
CA VAL A 222 6.19 16.15 12.75
C VAL A 222 7.27 15.22 13.25
N THR A 223 7.63 14.22 12.45
CA THR A 223 8.83 13.41 12.70
C THR A 223 10.06 14.25 12.34
N VAL A 224 10.70 14.86 13.34
CA VAL A 224 12.01 15.48 13.16
C VAL A 224 13.05 14.34 13.10
N ARG A 225 13.53 14.03 11.90
CA ARG A 225 14.80 13.30 11.77
C ARG A 225 15.90 14.26 12.20
N GLU A 226 16.37 14.14 13.44
CA GLU A 226 17.66 14.71 13.82
C GLU A 226 18.74 14.02 12.97
N THR A 227 19.06 14.60 11.83
CA THR A 227 20.39 14.41 11.26
C THR A 227 21.31 15.24 12.15
N LEU A 228 21.98 14.58 13.10
CA LEU A 228 23.07 15.16 13.87
C LEU A 228 24.14 15.70 12.91
N SER A 229 23.93 16.91 12.43
CA SER A 229 24.85 17.69 11.63
C SER A 229 25.48 18.66 12.60
N ARG A 230 26.54 18.21 13.28
CA ARG A 230 27.37 19.12 14.06
C ARG A 230 28.05 20.08 13.08
N SER A 231 27.71 21.36 13.17
CA SER A 231 28.47 22.41 12.50
C SER A 231 29.69 22.72 13.35
N VAL A 232 30.89 22.44 12.86
CA VAL A 232 32.15 22.89 13.48
C VAL A 232 32.55 24.18 12.80
N ILE A 233 32.52 25.29 13.55
CA ILE A 233 33.10 26.55 13.09
C ILE A 233 34.60 26.49 13.34
N ILE A 234 35.39 26.46 12.27
CA ILE A 234 36.85 26.57 12.32
C ILE A 234 37.19 28.04 12.05
N TRP A 235 37.73 28.72 13.06
CA TRP A 235 38.38 30.02 12.86
C TRP A 235 39.84 29.75 12.53
N ALA A 236 40.29 30.21 11.37
CA ALA A 236 41.69 30.23 10.97
C ALA A 236 42.17 31.68 10.97
N ASP A 237 43.24 31.96 11.70
CA ASP A 237 43.80 33.33 11.80
C ASP A 237 44.65 33.70 10.56
N SER A 238 44.77 32.79 9.59
CA SER A 238 45.40 33.00 8.25
C SER A 238 45.40 31.69 7.44
N HIS A 239 45.51 31.79 6.12
CA HIS A 239 45.20 30.74 5.13
C HIS A 239 46.17 29.53 5.08
N GLU A 240 46.97 29.27 6.13
CA GLU A 240 47.86 28.10 6.19
C GLU A 240 47.78 27.37 7.54
N GLY A 241 47.20 26.16 7.52
CA GLY A 241 47.44 25.14 8.54
C GLY A 241 46.23 24.74 9.39
N GLY A 242 45.39 23.81 8.90
CA GLY A 242 44.37 23.14 9.71
C GLY A 242 44.94 21.97 10.52
N ARG A 243 44.66 21.91 11.82
CA ARG A 243 44.88 20.71 12.66
C ARG A 243 43.66 20.46 13.55
N GLY A 244 42.94 19.37 13.30
CA GLY A 244 41.80 18.96 14.10
C GLY A 244 42.21 18.21 15.38
N LYS A 245 41.49 18.46 16.48
CA LYS A 245 41.42 17.55 17.63
C LYS A 245 39.95 17.28 17.94
N GLY A 246 39.58 16.00 17.94
CA GLY A 246 38.25 15.54 18.32
C GLY A 246 38.14 15.29 19.82
N GLY A 247 36.97 15.60 20.36
CA GLY A 247 36.39 15.03 21.58
C GLY A 247 35.07 14.38 21.21
#